data_AF-A0A520HSH9-F1
#
_entry.id   AF-A0A520HSH9-F1
#
_cell.length_a   1.000
_cell.length_b   1.000
_cell.length_c   1.000
_cell.angle_alpha   90.00
_cell.angle_beta   90.00
_cell.angle_gamma   90.00
#
_symmetry.space_group_name_H-M   'P 1'
#
loop_
_entity.id
_entity.type
_entity.pdbx_description
1 polymer ?
#
loop_
_entity_poly.entity_id
_entity_poly.type
_entity_poly.pdbx_seq_one_letter_code
_entity_poly.pdbx_strand_id
1 'polypeptide(L)'
;SPTYAEGFSNTILEAMACGLAVVSCHAVGVVDCVRDGENGVLTAPGDVPALVVSLTRVITDTSLRTRLATAALEECRRVYSWDAVGQQIVGVYRDLRDRPQTAFDTELPMTPCRFRSEPHLL
;
A
#
# COMPACT_ATOMS: atom_id res chain seq x y z
N SER A 1 3.55 -4.35 -10.30
CA SER A 1 2.29 -3.92 -10.91
C SER A 1 2.43 -2.48 -11.39
N PRO A 2 2.66 -2.19 -12.68
CA PRO A 2 2.73 -0.81 -13.18
C PRO A 2 1.32 -0.31 -13.57
N THR A 3 0.52 -0.04 -12.55
CA THR A 3 -0.92 0.26 -12.66
C THR A 3 -1.20 1.75 -12.54
N TYR A 4 -2.31 2.21 -13.14
CA TYR A 4 -2.82 3.58 -12.96
C TYR A 4 -3.67 3.73 -11.70
N ALA A 5 -4.46 2.70 -11.33
CA ALA A 5 -5.20 2.64 -10.07
C ALA A 5 -5.58 1.20 -9.67
N GLU A 6 -5.63 0.95 -8.36
CA GLU A 6 -6.24 -0.25 -7.78
C GLU A 6 -6.86 0.07 -6.41
N GLY A 7 -7.84 -0.72 -5.97
CA GLY A 7 -8.52 -0.48 -4.69
C GLY A 7 -7.59 -0.69 -3.49
N PHE A 8 -6.97 -1.86 -3.42
CA PHE A 8 -5.89 -2.18 -2.50
C PHE A 8 -5.12 -3.37 -3.08
N SER A 9 -3.80 -3.25 -3.20
CA SER A 9 -3.03 -4.20 -4.02
C SER A 9 -2.72 -5.50 -3.29
N ASN A 10 -3.62 -6.46 -3.36
CA ASN A 10 -3.35 -7.81 -2.81
C ASN A 10 -2.12 -8.45 -3.48
N THR A 11 -1.90 -8.22 -4.78
CA THR A 11 -0.72 -8.75 -5.48
C THR A 11 0.60 -8.19 -4.95
N ILE A 12 0.63 -6.91 -4.55
CA ILE A 12 1.80 -6.32 -3.92
C ILE A 12 1.97 -6.90 -2.51
N LEU A 13 0.90 -7.05 -1.73
CA LEU A 13 0.99 -7.68 -0.41
C LEU A 13 1.49 -9.12 -0.49
N GLU A 14 1.03 -9.90 -1.47
CA GLU A 14 1.52 -11.26 -1.73
C GLU A 14 3.02 -11.26 -2.06
N ALA A 15 3.47 -10.32 -2.89
CA ALA A 15 4.90 -10.17 -3.20
C ALA A 15 5.72 -9.77 -1.96
N MET A 16 5.23 -8.83 -1.14
CA MET A 16 5.85 -8.44 0.12
C MET A 16 5.92 -9.62 1.10
N ALA A 17 4.83 -10.40 1.24
CA ALA A 17 4.77 -11.59 2.08
C ALA A 17 5.71 -12.71 1.62
N CYS A 18 5.98 -12.79 0.31
CA CYS A 18 6.99 -13.68 -0.26
C CYS A 18 8.44 -13.18 -0.08
N GLY A 19 8.65 -12.00 0.52
CA GLY A 19 9.96 -11.40 0.69
C GLY A 19 10.57 -10.95 -0.64
N LEU A 20 9.75 -10.42 -1.54
CA LEU A 20 10.22 -9.86 -2.81
C LEU A 20 10.34 -8.33 -2.73
N ALA A 21 11.37 -7.78 -3.37
CA ALA A 21 11.45 -6.35 -3.58
C ALA A 21 10.42 -5.91 -4.63
N VAL A 22 9.64 -4.87 -4.31
CA VAL A 22 8.56 -4.38 -5.17
C VAL A 22 9.02 -3.14 -5.94
N VAL A 23 8.77 -3.14 -7.24
CA VAL A 23 8.81 -1.94 -8.10
C VAL A 23 7.40 -1.75 -8.70
N SER A 24 6.83 -0.57 -8.49
CA SER A 24 5.45 -0.26 -8.90
C SER A 24 5.31 1.23 -9.21
N CYS A 25 4.08 1.68 -9.49
CA CYS A 25 3.80 3.07 -9.80
C CYS A 25 3.25 3.81 -8.58
N HIS A 26 3.52 5.10 -8.48
CA HIS A 26 2.89 6.00 -7.53
C HIS A 26 1.42 6.22 -7.91
N ALA A 27 0.57 5.27 -7.49
CA ALA A 27 -0.84 5.14 -7.86
C ALA A 27 -1.70 4.74 -6.66
N VAL A 28 -3.02 4.88 -6.78
CA VAL A 28 -3.99 4.45 -5.76
C VAL A 28 -3.78 3.00 -5.36
N GLY A 29 -3.94 2.69 -4.08
CA GLY A 29 -3.83 1.34 -3.55
C GLY A 29 -2.38 0.86 -3.41
N VAL A 30 -1.50 1.26 -4.34
CA VAL A 30 -0.05 1.00 -4.23
C VAL A 30 0.55 1.82 -3.09
N VAL A 31 0.31 3.13 -3.07
CA VAL A 31 0.86 4.04 -2.07
C VAL A 31 0.32 3.81 -0.65
N ASP A 32 -0.77 3.06 -0.53
CA ASP A 32 -1.32 2.69 0.78
C ASP A 32 -0.48 1.58 1.45
N CYS A 33 0.27 0.77 0.68
CA CYS A 33 1.12 -0.31 1.22
C CYS A 33 2.62 -0.17 0.90
N VAL A 34 3.00 0.65 -0.08
CA VAL A 34 4.39 0.87 -0.50
C VAL A 34 4.81 2.33 -0.27
N ARG A 35 5.98 2.50 0.33
CA ARG A 35 6.67 3.78 0.55
C ARG A 35 7.99 3.76 -0.23
N ASP A 36 8.17 4.74 -1.09
CA ASP A 36 9.32 4.81 -2.01
C ASP A 36 10.65 4.84 -1.24
N GLY A 37 11.60 4.01 -1.65
CA GLY A 37 12.92 3.87 -1.06
C GLY A 37 12.96 3.11 0.27
N GLU A 38 11.84 2.94 0.97
CA GLU A 38 11.72 2.27 2.26
C GLU A 38 11.45 0.76 2.10
N ASN A 39 10.29 0.41 1.54
CA ASN A 39 9.85 -0.98 1.36
C ASN A 39 9.52 -1.32 -0.10
N GLY A 40 9.80 -0.39 -1.03
CA GLY A 40 9.70 -0.60 -2.47
C GLY A 40 10.29 0.56 -3.25
N VAL A 41 10.12 0.55 -4.56
CA VAL A 41 10.46 1.67 -5.45
C VAL A 41 9.21 2.07 -6.24
N LEU A 42 8.90 3.36 -6.26
CA LEU A 42 7.76 3.92 -6.97
C LEU A 42 8.22 4.81 -8.12
N THR A 43 7.58 4.65 -9.29
CA THR A 43 7.77 5.54 -10.45
C THR A 43 6.46 6.22 -10.84
N ALA A 44 6.50 7.28 -11.64
CA ALA A 44 5.28 7.86 -12.17
C ALA A 44 4.57 6.85 -13.13
N PRO A 45 3.23 6.75 -13.09
CA PRO A 45 2.48 5.99 -14.08
C PRO A 45 2.79 6.46 -15.52
N GLY A 46 3.06 5.52 -16.42
CA GLY A 46 3.40 5.81 -17.82
C GLY A 46 4.85 6.26 -18.08
N ASP A 47 5.66 6.51 -17.04
CA ASP A 47 7.09 6.81 -17.18
C ASP A 47 7.91 5.54 -17.36
N VAL A 48 7.87 5.02 -18.60
CA VAL A 48 8.61 3.81 -19.00
C VAL A 48 10.12 3.96 -18.77
N PRO A 49 10.79 5.08 -19.13
CA PRO A 49 12.20 5.27 -18.81
C PRO A 49 12.53 5.13 -17.32
N ALA A 50 11.76 5.77 -16.43
CA ALA A 50 11.98 5.67 -14.99
C ALA A 50 11.76 4.25 -14.47
N LEU A 51 10.76 3.53 -14.99
CA LEU A 51 10.50 2.14 -14.64
C LEU A 51 11.67 1.23 -15.04
N VAL A 52 12.21 1.40 -16.25
CA VAL A 52 13.38 0.64 -16.72
C VAL A 52 14.60 0.87 -15.84
N VAL A 53 14.89 2.13 -15.49
CA VAL A 53 16.01 2.47 -14.60
C VAL A 53 15.82 1.83 -13.22
N SER A 54 14.62 1.93 -12.67
CA SER A 54 14.30 1.39 -11.34
C SER A 54 14.40 -0.13 -11.29
N LEU A 55 13.84 -0.83 -12.28
CA LEU A 55 13.96 -2.29 -12.40
C LEU A 55 15.42 -2.71 -12.57
N THR A 56 16.16 -2.04 -13.44
CA THR A 56 17.59 -2.33 -13.67
C THR A 56 18.38 -2.18 -12.38
N ARG A 57 18.14 -1.10 -11.62
CA ARG A 57 18.79 -0.86 -10.33
C ARG A 57 18.45 -1.96 -9.32
N VAL A 58 17.18 -2.33 -9.16
CA VAL A 58 16.77 -3.39 -8.21
C VAL A 58 17.31 -4.77 -8.61
N ILE A 59 17.43 -5.06 -9.91
CA ILE A 59 18.00 -6.33 -10.39
C ILE A 59 19.52 -6.37 -10.18
N THR A 60 20.23 -5.28 -10.42
CA THR A 60 21.71 -5.25 -10.37
C THR A 60 22.27 -4.99 -8.98
N ASP A 61 21.60 -4.19 -8.15
CA ASP A 61 22.01 -3.89 -6.78
C ASP A 61 21.38 -4.89 -5.80
N THR A 62 22.15 -5.93 -5.46
CA THR A 62 21.71 -6.99 -4.55
C THR A 62 21.51 -6.50 -3.12
N SER A 63 22.29 -5.51 -2.67
CA SER A 63 22.15 -4.95 -1.32
C SER A 63 20.84 -4.19 -1.19
N LEU A 64 20.55 -3.31 -2.16
CA LEU A 64 19.29 -2.61 -2.24
C LEU A 64 18.09 -3.57 -2.30
N ARG A 65 18.16 -4.57 -3.19
CA ARG A 65 17.08 -5.56 -3.34
C ARG A 65 16.78 -6.29 -2.04
N THR A 66 17.82 -6.74 -1.35
CA THR A 66 17.68 -7.47 -0.07
C THR A 66 17.10 -6.58 1.02
N ARG A 67 17.55 -5.32 1.11
CA ARG A 67 17.02 -4.34 2.06
C ARG A 67 15.52 -4.09 1.84
N LEU A 68 15.13 -3.80 0.59
CA LEU A 68 13.73 -3.53 0.24
C LEU A 68 12.84 -4.75 0.51
N ALA A 69 13.27 -5.94 0.08
CA ALA A 69 12.56 -7.19 0.33
C ALA A 69 12.35 -7.49 1.83
N THR A 70 13.37 -7.24 2.65
CA THR A 70 13.31 -7.45 4.10
C THR A 70 12.33 -6.47 4.74
N ALA A 71 12.44 -5.18 4.42
CA ALA A 71 11.53 -4.15 4.92
C ALA A 71 10.07 -4.41 4.50
N ALA A 72 9.86 -4.82 3.25
CA ALA A 72 8.55 -5.22 2.74
C ALA A 72 7.93 -6.39 3.52
N LEU A 73 8.71 -7.43 3.77
CA LEU A 73 8.27 -8.60 4.52
C LEU A 73 7.94 -8.27 5.97
N GLU A 74 8.77 -7.46 6.63
CA GLU A 74 8.56 -7.01 8.00
C GLU A 74 7.29 -6.17 8.11
N GLU A 75 7.08 -5.23 7.20
CA GLU A 75 5.85 -4.42 7.12
C GLU A 75 4.62 -5.31 6.94
N CYS A 76 4.67 -6.26 6.00
CA CYS A 76 3.56 -7.15 5.72
C CYS A 76 3.19 -8.00 6.94
N ARG A 77 4.16 -8.55 7.65
CA ARG A 77 3.92 -9.34 8.87
C ARG A 77 3.31 -8.50 9.99
N ARG A 78 3.79 -7.26 10.13
CA ARG A 78 3.40 -6.36 11.22
C ARG A 78 2.03 -5.73 11.03
N VAL A 79 1.71 -5.32 9.81
CA VAL A 79 0.53 -4.48 9.51
C VAL A 79 -0.56 -5.24 8.76
N TYR A 80 -0.16 -6.07 7.80
CA TYR A 80 -1.10 -6.66 6.83
C TYR A 80 -1.33 -8.16 7.01
N SER A 81 -0.78 -8.76 8.06
CA SER A 81 -1.03 -10.16 8.40
C SER A 81 -2.48 -10.36 8.85
N TRP A 82 -3.03 -11.55 8.61
CA TRP A 82 -4.38 -11.89 9.06
C TRP A 82 -4.55 -11.75 10.57
N ASP A 83 -3.50 -12.04 11.34
CA ASP A 83 -3.52 -11.84 12.80
C ASP A 83 -3.63 -10.36 13.16
N ALA A 84 -2.83 -9.48 12.54
CA ALA A 84 -2.85 -8.04 12.79
C ALA A 84 -4.20 -7.42 12.39
N VAL A 85 -4.67 -7.70 11.17
CA VAL A 85 -5.94 -7.19 10.65
C VAL A 85 -7.12 -7.75 11.46
N GLY A 86 -7.11 -9.04 11.77
CA GLY A 86 -8.15 -9.68 12.57
C GLY A 86 -8.27 -9.08 13.97
N GLN A 87 -7.14 -8.81 14.63
CA GLN A 87 -7.14 -8.13 15.93
C GLN A 87 -7.73 -6.72 15.86
N GLN A 88 -7.43 -5.96 14.80
CA GLN A 88 -8.01 -4.62 14.60
C GLN A 88 -9.53 -4.68 14.42
N ILE A 89 -10.01 -5.58 13.55
CA ILE A 89 -11.47 -5.76 13.31
C ILE A 89 -12.18 -6.16 14.60
N VAL A 90 -11.62 -7.13 15.35
CA VAL A 90 -12.18 -7.56 16.63
C VAL A 90 -12.18 -6.44 17.65
N GLY A 91 -11.15 -5.59 17.67
CA GLY A 91 -11.09 -4.40 18.51
C GLY A 91 -12.26 -3.45 18.24
N VAL A 92 -12.50 -3.12 16.97
CA VAL A 92 -13.64 -2.28 16.56
C VAL A 92 -14.98 -2.89 16.98
N TYR A 93 -15.18 -4.20 16.74
CA TYR A 93 -16.42 -4.88 17.16
C TYR A 93 -16.61 -4.88 18.67
N ARG A 94 -15.53 -5.02 19.45
CA ARG A 94 -15.59 -4.93 20.91
C ARG A 94 -16.01 -3.53 21.35
N ASP A 95 -15.43 -2.49 20.77
CA ASP A 95 -15.71 -1.10 21.13
C ASP A 95 -17.16 -0.71 20.79
N LEU A 96 -17.67 -1.19 19.65
CA LEU A 96 -19.05 -0.89 19.21
C LEU A 96 -20.11 -1.70 19.97
N ARG A 97 -19.78 -2.88 20.48
CA ARG A 97 -20.72 -3.73 21.25
C ARG A 97 -21.35 -2.96 22.41
N ASP A 98 -20.53 -2.19 23.13
CA ASP A 98 -20.96 -1.50 24.35
C ASP A 98 -21.45 -0.07 24.07
N ARG A 99 -21.31 0.43 22.83
CA ARG A 99 -21.70 1.78 22.40
C ARG A 99 -22.25 1.77 20.96
N PRO A 100 -23.39 1.11 20.71
CA PRO A 100 -23.97 1.10 19.37
C PRO A 100 -24.41 2.53 18.99
N GLN A 101 -23.74 3.13 18.01
CA GLN A 101 -24.21 4.37 17.41
C GLN A 101 -25.28 4.04 16.36
N THR A 102 -26.54 4.13 16.77
CA THR A 102 -27.70 3.85 15.90
C THR A 102 -28.20 5.09 15.16
N ALA A 103 -27.65 6.27 15.47
CA ALA A 103 -27.91 7.50 14.74
C ALA A 103 -27.01 7.55 13.50
N PHE A 104 -27.63 7.66 12.33
CA PHE A 104 -26.95 7.87 11.05
C PHE A 104 -27.28 9.28 10.56
N ASP A 105 -26.28 10.13 10.48
CA ASP A 105 -26.43 11.46 9.87
C ASP A 105 -26.35 11.33 8.35
N THR A 106 -27.39 11.78 7.66
CA THR A 106 -27.42 11.80 6.19
C THR A 106 -26.60 12.95 5.62
N GLU A 107 -26.24 13.94 6.43
CA GLU A 107 -25.36 15.05 6.07
C GLU A 107 -23.93 14.77 6.56
N LEU A 108 -23.23 13.87 5.88
CA LEU A 108 -21.82 13.61 6.16
C LEU A 108 -20.96 14.79 5.70
N PRO A 109 -20.04 15.30 6.54
CA PRO A 109 -19.10 16.32 6.12
C PRO A 109 -18.25 15.77 4.96
N MET A 110 -18.43 16.36 3.78
CA MET A 110 -17.60 16.10 2.61
C MET A 110 -16.23 16.76 2.82
N THR A 111 -15.29 16.05 3.44
CA THR A 111 -13.89 16.44 3.42
C THR A 111 -13.40 16.50 1.96
N PRO A 112 -12.50 17.43 1.59
CA PRO A 112 -11.91 17.43 0.27
C PRO A 112 -11.29 16.06 0.00
N CYS A 113 -11.81 15.36 -1.00
CA CYS A 113 -11.28 14.06 -1.37
C CYS A 113 -9.81 14.24 -1.77
N ARG A 114 -8.87 13.65 -1.02
CA ARG A 114 -7.42 13.74 -1.30
C ARG A 114 -7.08 13.30 -2.73
N PHE A 115 -7.90 12.39 -3.28
CA PHE A 115 -7.77 11.89 -4.64
C PHE A 115 -8.26 12.89 -5.71
N ARG A 116 -9.10 13.88 -5.37
CA ARG A 116 -9.43 14.99 -6.28
C ARG A 116 -8.28 16.00 -6.42
N SER A 117 -7.49 16.21 -5.37
CA SER A 117 -6.33 17.11 -5.41
C SER A 117 -5.12 16.52 -6.14
N GLU A 118 -5.02 15.19 -6.17
CA GLU A 118 -3.95 14.46 -6.86
C GLU A 118 -4.58 13.40 -7.79
N PRO A 119 -5.04 13.79 -8.99
CA PRO A 119 -5.84 12.91 -9.85
C PRO A 119 -5.06 11.72 -10.44
N HIS A 120 -3.74 11.67 -10.27
CA HIS A 120 -2.92 10.48 -10.57
C HIS A 120 -3.01 9.42 -9.46
N LEU A 121 -3.65 9.76 -8.34
CA LEU A 121 -4.17 8.86 -7.33
C LEU A 121 -5.69 8.67 -7.54
N LEU A 122 -6.15 8.49 -8.78
CA LEU A 122 -7.49 7.99 -9.13
C LEU A 122 -7.40 6.90 -10.19
#